data_AF-M5W6V2-F1
#
_entry.id   AF-M5W6V2-F1
#
_cell.length_a   1.000
_cell.length_b   1.000
_cell.length_c   1.000
_cell.angle_alpha   90.00
_cell.angle_beta   90.00
_cell.angle_gamma   90.00
#
_symmetry.space_group_name_H-M   'P 1'
#
loop_
_entity.id
_entity.type
_entity.pdbx_description
1 polymer ?
#
loop_
_entity_poly.entity_id
_entity_poly.type
_entity_poly.pdbx_seq_one_letter_code
_entity_poly.pdbx_strand_id
1 'polypeptide(L)'
;MPDNFTTLFFTLQSSLPNEAVYDKEKPRVTLPKKLNSPLEAVDSEIADIIEHEKTRQWKGLELISSENYTSLFIDMAESLCQKRALEAFQLDPAKWGVNVQPLSGSPADFQTDTKKISAVSNFFETMPYRLNESTGYINYDQLEKSATLFRPNLIVAGASAYAHLYDYAHIRKAGEDFIIYHSIKLVVLARLDDNKVDCF
;
A
#
# COMPACT_ATOMS: atom_id res chain seq x y z
N MET A 1 24.56 79.80 -34.69
CA MET A 1 23.36 80.67 -34.75
C MET A 1 22.81 80.62 -36.16
N PRO A 2 21.49 80.69 -36.42
CA PRO A 2 20.30 80.70 -35.54
C PRO A 2 19.33 79.52 -35.85
N ASP A 3 18.59 78.96 -34.89
CA ASP A 3 17.20 79.27 -34.45
C ASP A 3 16.10 78.46 -35.17
N ASN A 4 15.37 77.58 -34.46
CA ASN A 4 14.03 77.90 -33.96
C ASN A 4 13.27 76.68 -33.39
N PHE A 5 12.62 76.96 -32.27
CA PHE A 5 11.81 76.12 -31.39
C PHE A 5 10.50 75.60 -32.03
N THR A 6 9.95 74.48 -31.54
CA THR A 6 8.64 74.39 -30.83
C THR A 6 8.31 72.92 -30.44
N THR A 7 8.40 72.59 -29.13
CA THR A 7 7.36 72.02 -28.23
C THR A 7 6.39 70.93 -28.82
N LEU A 8 6.06 69.75 -28.25
CA LEU A 8 5.99 69.15 -26.91
C LEU A 8 5.72 67.63 -27.11
N PHE A 9 6.39 66.72 -26.41
CA PHE A 9 5.76 65.43 -26.04
C PHE A 9 6.20 65.06 -24.62
N PHE A 10 5.19 64.93 -23.76
CA PHE A 10 5.28 64.62 -22.34
C PHE A 10 6.00 63.29 -22.09
N THR A 11 7.15 63.32 -21.42
CA THR A 11 7.63 62.15 -20.68
C THR A 11 7.13 62.24 -19.25
N LEU A 12 6.20 61.35 -18.87
CA LEU A 12 5.85 61.08 -17.48
C LEU A 12 7.15 60.79 -16.70
N GLN A 13 7.56 61.70 -15.82
CA GLN A 13 8.48 61.36 -14.74
C GLN A 13 7.74 60.40 -13.81
N SER A 14 8.03 59.10 -13.91
CA SER A 14 7.80 58.22 -12.79
C SER A 14 8.78 58.62 -11.69
N SER A 15 8.27 59.26 -10.64
CA SER A 15 8.98 59.49 -9.39
C SER A 15 9.30 58.15 -8.73
N LEU A 16 10.39 57.52 -9.15
CA LEU A 16 11.03 56.45 -8.39
C LEU A 16 12.24 57.08 -7.69
N PRO A 17 12.23 57.19 -6.35
CA PRO A 17 13.41 57.62 -5.62
C PRO A 17 14.56 56.64 -5.85
N ASN A 18 15.77 57.21 -5.92
CA ASN A 18 17.10 56.58 -6.04
C ASN A 18 17.17 55.08 -5.71
N GLU A 19 17.87 54.35 -6.58
CA GLU A 19 18.34 52.96 -6.49
C GLU A 19 19.21 52.63 -5.26
N ALA A 20 18.81 53.03 -4.06
CA ALA A 20 19.63 52.87 -2.86
C ALA A 20 18.84 52.45 -1.62
N VAL A 21 17.72 51.74 -1.76
CA VAL A 21 17.12 50.99 -0.63
C VAL A 21 16.31 49.83 -1.20
N TYR A 22 16.90 48.67 -1.45
CA TYR A 22 16.27 47.34 -1.37
C TYR A 22 17.27 46.25 -1.79
N ASP A 23 18.43 46.21 -1.14
CA ASP A 23 19.18 44.96 -1.03
C ASP A 23 19.02 44.45 0.41
N LYS A 24 17.86 43.82 0.66
CA LYS A 24 17.75 42.85 1.75
C LYS A 24 17.91 41.51 1.07
N GLU A 25 19.12 40.96 1.12
CA GLU A 25 19.45 39.61 0.73
C GLU A 25 18.35 38.64 1.18
N LYS A 26 17.46 38.24 0.27
CA LYS A 26 16.64 37.05 0.47
C LYS A 26 17.59 35.87 0.19
N PRO A 27 17.88 35.00 1.18
CA PRO A 27 18.84 33.94 0.97
C PRO A 27 18.24 32.97 -0.05
N ARG A 28 18.72 33.02 -1.31
CA ARG A 28 18.28 32.14 -2.40
C ARG A 28 18.71 30.67 -2.23
N VAL A 29 19.23 30.26 -1.07
CA VAL A 29 19.83 28.93 -0.87
C VAL A 29 19.41 28.24 0.45
N THR A 30 18.20 28.47 0.95
CA THR A 30 17.68 27.77 2.15
C THR A 30 17.04 26.42 1.85
N LEU A 31 16.28 26.32 0.75
CA LEU A 31 15.57 25.09 0.39
C LEU A 31 16.51 23.95 -0.02
N PRO A 32 17.53 24.15 -0.89
CA PRO A 32 18.44 23.07 -1.27
C PRO A 32 19.26 22.55 -0.07
N LYS A 33 19.61 23.44 0.87
CA LYS A 33 20.31 23.05 2.09
C LYS A 33 19.41 22.21 3.00
N LYS A 34 18.15 22.60 3.17
CA LYS A 34 17.18 21.83 3.98
C LYS A 34 16.89 20.45 3.40
N LEU A 35 16.79 20.33 2.06
CA LEU A 35 16.51 19.07 1.38
C LEU A 35 17.66 18.06 1.40
N ASN A 36 18.91 18.52 1.58
CA ASN A 36 20.10 17.67 1.61
C ASN A 36 20.67 17.49 3.04
N SER A 37 20.06 18.11 4.04
CA SER A 37 20.44 17.93 5.44
C SER A 37 19.92 16.58 5.97
N PRO A 38 20.64 15.93 6.90
CA PRO A 38 20.19 14.70 7.53
C PRO A 38 18.94 14.92 8.39
N LEU A 39 18.11 13.89 8.57
CA LEU A 39 16.81 13.98 9.24
C LEU A 39 16.95 14.55 10.66
N GLU A 40 17.98 14.15 11.40
CA GLU A 40 18.28 14.62 12.76
C GLU A 40 18.51 16.14 12.82
N ALA A 41 19.04 16.73 11.74
CA ALA A 41 19.27 18.16 11.65
C ALA A 41 18.06 18.94 11.12
N VAL A 42 17.14 18.27 10.43
CA VAL A 42 15.93 18.88 9.86
C VAL A 42 14.76 18.79 10.83
N ASP A 43 14.62 17.66 11.52
CA ASP A 43 13.54 17.34 12.46
C ASP A 43 14.03 16.30 13.49
N SER A 44 14.56 16.79 14.62
CA SER A 44 15.08 15.95 15.69
C SER A 44 13.96 15.18 16.42
N GLU A 45 12.73 15.70 16.46
CA GLU A 45 11.61 15.05 17.15
C GLU A 45 11.21 13.76 16.43
N ILE A 46 11.11 13.80 15.10
CA ILE A 46 10.82 12.61 14.29
C ILE A 46 11.98 11.61 14.35
N ALA A 47 13.22 12.09 14.33
CA ALA A 47 14.39 11.22 14.49
C ALA A 47 14.36 10.47 15.82
N ASP A 48 14.02 11.16 16.92
CA ASP A 48 13.86 10.57 18.23
C ASP A 48 12.74 9.51 18.23
N ILE A 49 11.58 9.79 17.64
CA ILE A 49 10.47 8.82 17.54
C ILE A 49 10.90 7.54 16.80
N ILE A 50 11.66 7.68 15.71
CA ILE A 50 12.19 6.53 14.95
C ILE A 50 13.14 5.69 15.80
N GLU A 51 14.04 6.31 16.57
CA GLU A 51 14.96 5.58 17.46
C GLU A 51 14.24 4.86 18.61
N HIS A 52 13.17 5.47 19.13
CA HIS A 52 12.30 4.81 20.11
C HIS A 52 11.60 3.58 19.49
N GLU A 53 11.09 3.68 18.26
CA GLU A 53 10.44 2.56 17.58
C GLU A 53 11.43 1.43 17.24
N LYS A 54 12.65 1.77 16.80
CA LYS A 54 13.74 0.78 16.62
C LYS A 54 14.05 0.05 17.93
N THR A 55 14.11 0.81 19.03
CA THR A 55 14.37 0.24 20.35
C THR A 55 13.23 -0.67 20.82
N ARG A 56 11.97 -0.28 20.55
CA ARG A 56 10.78 -1.09 20.85
C ARG A 56 10.84 -2.43 20.11
N GLN A 57 11.09 -2.39 18.80
CA GLN A 57 11.22 -3.59 17.97
C GLN A 57 12.39 -4.47 18.41
N TRP A 58 13.53 -3.89 18.79
CA TRP A 58 14.70 -4.66 19.22
C TRP A 58 14.52 -5.38 20.56
N LYS A 59 13.81 -4.75 21.51
CA LYS A 59 13.59 -5.31 22.86
C LYS A 59 12.30 -6.11 22.97
N GLY A 60 11.36 -5.93 22.05
CA GLY A 60 10.06 -6.58 22.03
C GLY A 60 10.12 -7.99 21.44
N LEU A 61 9.28 -8.87 21.97
CA LEU A 61 8.94 -10.13 21.31
C LEU A 61 7.70 -9.88 20.45
N GLU A 62 7.89 -9.69 19.14
CA GLU A 62 6.79 -9.49 18.21
C GLU A 62 6.11 -10.83 17.89
N LEU A 63 4.93 -11.04 18.46
CA LEU A 63 4.09 -12.24 18.27
C LEU A 63 2.87 -11.97 17.39
N ILE A 64 2.75 -10.74 16.87
CA ILE A 64 1.68 -10.39 15.93
C ILE A 64 2.04 -11.07 14.62
N SER A 65 1.22 -12.04 14.21
CA SER A 65 1.49 -12.82 13.01
C SER A 65 1.78 -11.93 11.80
N SER A 66 1.00 -10.86 11.60
CA SER A 66 1.08 -9.94 10.46
C SER A 66 2.23 -8.97 10.41
N GLU A 67 3.12 -8.97 11.38
CA GLU A 67 4.29 -8.11 11.40
C GLU A 67 5.54 -8.89 11.00
N ASN A 68 6.47 -8.22 10.32
CA ASN A 68 7.76 -8.79 9.92
C ASN A 68 8.80 -7.69 9.71
N TYR A 69 10.08 -8.06 9.73
CA TYR A 69 11.20 -7.15 9.51
C TYR A 69 11.61 -7.13 8.04
N THR A 70 11.63 -5.94 7.46
CA THR A 70 11.97 -5.74 6.05
C THR A 70 13.49 -5.67 5.84
N SER A 71 13.99 -6.20 4.72
CA SER A 71 15.41 -6.10 4.35
C SER A 71 15.75 -4.72 3.77
N LEU A 72 17.02 -4.29 3.90
CA LEU A 72 17.50 -2.98 3.46
C LEU A 72 17.43 -2.72 1.93
N PHE A 73 17.14 -3.74 1.12
CA PHE A 73 17.26 -3.69 -0.35
C PHE A 73 15.93 -3.60 -1.10
N ILE A 74 14.81 -3.48 -0.40
CA ILE A 74 13.46 -3.65 -0.99
C ILE A 74 13.04 -2.49 -1.93
N ASP A 75 13.73 -1.35 -1.86
CA ASP A 75 13.38 -0.15 -2.64
C ASP A 75 14.03 -0.06 -4.03
N MET A 76 14.86 -1.02 -4.42
CA MET A 76 15.59 -0.94 -5.70
C MET A 76 15.02 -1.89 -6.76
N ALA A 77 14.30 -1.26 -7.70
CA ALA A 77 13.83 -1.73 -9.00
C ALA A 77 12.56 -2.60 -9.01
N GLU A 78 11.48 -1.98 -9.50
CA GLU A 78 10.17 -2.59 -9.79
C GLU A 78 10.27 -3.87 -10.63
N SER A 79 11.08 -3.86 -11.70
CA SER A 79 11.26 -5.04 -12.57
C SER A 79 12.01 -6.17 -11.88
N LEU A 80 12.95 -5.85 -10.99
CA LEU A 80 13.64 -6.85 -10.17
C LEU A 80 12.68 -7.46 -9.15
N CYS A 81 11.81 -6.63 -8.56
CA CYS A 81 10.77 -7.07 -7.64
C CYS A 81 9.78 -8.03 -8.30
N GLN A 82 9.27 -7.68 -9.49
CA GLN A 82 8.36 -8.55 -10.27
C GLN A 82 9.01 -9.90 -10.61
N LYS A 83 10.26 -9.89 -11.10
CA LYS A 83 10.99 -11.12 -11.42
C LYS A 83 11.20 -12.00 -10.19
N ARG A 84 11.66 -11.41 -9.08
CA ARG A 84 11.86 -12.13 -7.82
C ARG A 84 10.56 -12.68 -7.26
N ALA A 85 9.44 -11.96 -7.40
CA ALA A 85 8.14 -12.46 -6.97
C ALA A 85 7.74 -13.72 -7.75
N LEU A 86 7.84 -13.71 -9.08
CA LEU A 86 7.57 -14.89 -9.91
C LEU A 86 8.48 -16.07 -9.55
N GLU A 87 9.78 -15.82 -9.37
CA GLU A 87 10.75 -16.84 -8.95
C GLU A 87 10.46 -17.41 -7.56
N ALA A 88 10.13 -16.55 -6.59
CA ALA A 88 9.84 -16.96 -5.22
C ALA A 88 8.65 -17.91 -5.14
N PHE A 89 7.60 -17.66 -5.93
CA PHE A 89 6.41 -18.51 -6.01
C PHE A 89 6.51 -19.60 -7.10
N GLN A 90 7.68 -19.75 -7.74
CA GLN A 90 7.93 -20.72 -8.81
C GLN A 90 6.88 -20.67 -9.95
N LEU A 91 6.45 -19.46 -10.31
CA LEU A 91 5.41 -19.23 -11.30
C LEU A 91 6.00 -19.11 -12.70
N ASP A 92 5.32 -19.70 -13.68
CA ASP A 92 5.63 -19.55 -15.10
C ASP A 92 5.28 -18.12 -15.57
N PRO A 93 6.27 -17.30 -16.01
CA PRO A 93 6.02 -15.94 -16.47
C PRO A 93 5.11 -15.83 -17.69
N ALA A 94 4.94 -16.91 -18.46
CA ALA A 94 4.02 -16.95 -19.60
C ALA A 94 2.54 -17.06 -19.16
N LYS A 95 2.29 -17.52 -17.93
CA LYS A 95 0.95 -17.76 -17.38
C LYS A 95 0.57 -16.77 -16.28
N TRP A 96 1.56 -16.21 -15.59
CA TRP A 96 1.37 -15.35 -14.42
C TRP A 96 2.05 -14.01 -14.60
N GLY A 97 1.31 -12.94 -14.30
CA GLY A 97 1.84 -11.58 -14.16
C GLY A 97 1.80 -11.14 -12.70
N VAL A 98 2.72 -10.26 -12.30
CA VAL A 98 2.75 -9.67 -10.95
C VAL A 98 2.66 -8.15 -11.08
N ASN A 99 1.73 -7.55 -10.34
CA ASN A 99 1.68 -6.11 -10.14
C ASN A 99 2.22 -5.78 -8.74
N VAL A 100 3.30 -5.00 -8.67
CA VAL A 100 3.97 -4.59 -7.41
C VAL A 100 3.69 -3.12 -7.04
N GLN A 101 2.76 -2.47 -7.75
CA GLN A 101 2.35 -1.08 -7.54
C GLN A 101 1.25 -0.86 -6.48
N PRO A 102 0.45 -1.87 -6.04
CA PRO A 102 -0.50 -1.66 -4.95
C PRO A 102 0.20 -1.15 -3.67
N LEU A 103 -0.26 -0.02 -3.14
CA LEU A 103 0.35 0.65 -1.99
C LEU A 103 0.15 -0.10 -0.67
N SER A 104 -0.95 -0.87 -0.55
CA SER A 104 -1.24 -1.70 0.62
C SER A 104 -2.36 -2.71 0.32
N GLY A 105 -2.37 -3.82 1.05
CA GLY A 105 -3.35 -4.90 0.94
C GLY A 105 -4.66 -4.63 1.71
N SER A 106 -5.39 -3.57 1.36
CA SER A 106 -6.79 -3.42 1.78
C SER A 106 -7.69 -3.79 0.59
N PRO A 107 -8.69 -4.67 0.80
CA PRO A 107 -9.81 -4.31 1.65
C PRO A 107 -10.19 -5.41 2.65
N ALA A 108 -10.26 -5.06 3.93
CA ALA A 108 -10.92 -5.92 4.90
C ALA A 108 -12.43 -5.86 4.68
N ASP A 109 -13.03 -6.93 4.19
CA ASP A 109 -14.48 -7.07 4.00
C ASP A 109 -15.13 -7.43 5.33
N PHE A 110 -15.95 -6.54 5.89
CA PHE A 110 -16.68 -6.78 7.13
C PHE A 110 -18.04 -6.09 7.11
N GLN A 111 -19.08 -6.85 7.44
CA GLN A 111 -20.46 -6.40 7.57
C GLN A 111 -21.14 -7.22 8.68
N THR A 112 -21.95 -6.56 9.50
CA THR A 112 -22.89 -7.22 10.42
C THR A 112 -24.28 -7.28 9.78
N ASP A 113 -25.18 -8.10 10.31
CA ASP A 113 -26.55 -8.25 9.80
C ASP A 113 -27.31 -6.92 9.71
N THR A 114 -26.90 -5.92 10.49
CA THR A 114 -27.53 -4.61 10.61
C THR A 114 -26.72 -3.47 10.00
N LYS A 115 -25.42 -3.65 9.71
CA LYS A 115 -24.55 -2.55 9.27
C LYS A 115 -23.43 -3.00 8.33
N LYS A 116 -23.36 -2.34 7.18
CA LYS A 116 -22.21 -2.35 6.25
C LYS A 116 -21.07 -1.53 6.89
N ILE A 117 -19.95 -2.18 7.21
CA ILE A 117 -18.83 -1.55 7.96
C ILE A 117 -17.65 -1.28 7.04
N SER A 118 -17.36 -2.19 6.11
CA SER A 118 -16.31 -2.01 5.11
C SER A 118 -16.78 -1.14 3.94
N ALA A 119 -15.83 -0.40 3.35
CA ALA A 119 -16.04 0.29 2.09
C ALA A 119 -16.50 -0.68 0.99
N VAL A 120 -16.03 -1.93 1.01
CA VAL A 120 -16.44 -2.94 0.02
C VAL A 120 -17.93 -3.26 0.16
N SER A 121 -18.44 -3.46 1.37
CA SER A 121 -19.88 -3.71 1.58
C SER A 121 -20.76 -2.51 1.21
N ASN A 122 -20.21 -1.29 1.18
CA ASN A 122 -20.92 -0.11 0.69
C ASN A 122 -21.01 -0.06 -0.84
N PHE A 123 -19.95 -0.47 -1.55
CA PHE A 123 -19.88 -0.42 -3.01
C PHE A 123 -20.33 -1.72 -3.69
N PHE A 124 -20.34 -2.84 -2.97
CA PHE A 124 -20.69 -4.16 -3.46
C PHE A 124 -21.66 -4.86 -2.51
N GLU A 125 -22.47 -5.76 -3.05
CA GLU A 125 -23.27 -6.66 -2.24
C GLU A 125 -22.42 -7.85 -1.81
N THR A 126 -22.20 -7.98 -0.50
CA THR A 126 -21.33 -8.98 0.11
C THR A 126 -22.13 -9.95 0.95
N MET A 127 -21.79 -11.24 0.89
CA MET A 127 -22.38 -12.26 1.74
C MET A 127 -21.26 -13.10 2.40
N PRO A 128 -21.18 -13.16 3.74
CA PRO A 128 -20.15 -13.93 4.42
C PRO A 128 -20.46 -15.43 4.39
N TYR A 129 -19.42 -16.25 4.28
CA TYR A 129 -19.48 -17.67 4.63
C TYR A 129 -18.87 -17.88 6.02
N ARG A 130 -19.23 -18.99 6.69
CA ARG A 130 -18.92 -19.21 8.12
C ARG A 130 -18.12 -20.49 8.34
N LEU A 131 -17.53 -20.58 9.53
CA LEU A 131 -16.93 -21.79 10.04
C LEU A 131 -18.02 -22.72 10.61
N ASN A 132 -17.74 -24.01 10.61
CA ASN A 132 -18.40 -24.94 11.49
C ASN A 132 -17.85 -24.73 12.91
N GLU A 133 -18.65 -24.15 13.80
CA GLU A 133 -18.25 -23.77 15.17
C GLU A 133 -17.78 -24.95 16.01
N SER A 134 -18.24 -26.17 15.71
CA SER A 134 -17.84 -27.38 16.43
C SER A 134 -16.45 -27.89 16.04
N THR A 135 -16.03 -27.67 14.79
CA THR A 135 -14.76 -28.20 14.27
C THR A 135 -13.70 -27.12 14.08
N GLY A 136 -14.11 -25.85 13.99
CA GLY A 136 -13.25 -24.73 13.65
C GLY A 136 -12.88 -24.66 12.16
N TYR A 137 -13.42 -25.53 11.31
CA TYR A 137 -13.14 -25.53 9.87
C TYR A 137 -14.17 -24.71 9.08
N ILE A 138 -13.78 -24.20 7.91
CA ILE A 138 -14.73 -23.57 6.97
C ILE A 138 -15.81 -24.59 6.59
N ASN A 139 -17.08 -24.16 6.64
CA ASN A 139 -18.20 -24.99 6.23
C ASN A 139 -18.38 -24.92 4.70
N TYR A 140 -17.61 -25.73 3.97
CA TYR A 140 -17.62 -25.76 2.51
C TYR A 140 -18.97 -26.19 1.92
N ASP A 141 -19.68 -27.12 2.57
CA ASP A 141 -21.02 -27.56 2.13
C ASP A 141 -22.03 -26.41 2.19
N GLN A 142 -21.94 -25.57 3.23
CA GLN A 142 -22.78 -24.38 3.35
C GLN A 142 -22.35 -23.31 2.34
N LEU A 143 -21.04 -23.14 2.12
CA LEU A 143 -20.52 -22.22 1.11
C LEU A 143 -21.06 -22.55 -0.28
N GLU A 144 -21.07 -23.82 -0.70
CA GLU A 144 -21.59 -24.25 -2.01
C GLU A 144 -23.10 -23.98 -2.15
N LYS A 145 -23.89 -24.29 -1.12
CA LYS A 145 -25.33 -24.01 -1.08
C LYS A 145 -25.62 -22.52 -1.15
N SER A 146 -24.88 -21.73 -0.37
CA SER A 146 -25.01 -20.27 -0.34
C SER A 146 -24.57 -19.64 -1.67
N ALA A 147 -23.49 -20.10 -2.29
CA ALA A 147 -23.04 -19.63 -3.59
C ALA A 147 -24.07 -19.90 -4.69
N THR A 148 -24.74 -21.07 -4.66
CA THR A 148 -25.81 -21.41 -5.60
C THR A 148 -27.01 -20.44 -5.52
N LEU A 149 -27.36 -20.01 -4.31
CA LEU A 149 -28.48 -19.10 -4.06
C LEU A 149 -28.13 -17.63 -4.33
N PHE A 150 -26.95 -17.21 -3.89
CA PHE A 150 -26.49 -15.81 -3.97
C PHE A 150 -25.89 -15.47 -5.32
N ARG A 151 -25.39 -16.46 -6.07
CA ARG A 151 -24.72 -16.32 -7.38
C ARG A 151 -23.66 -15.21 -7.38
N PRO A 152 -22.61 -15.34 -6.55
CA PRO A 152 -21.57 -14.33 -6.46
C PRO A 152 -20.75 -14.28 -7.75
N ASN A 153 -20.42 -13.09 -8.26
CA ASN A 153 -19.46 -12.97 -9.36
C ASN A 153 -18.01 -13.25 -8.91
N LEU A 154 -17.74 -13.14 -7.61
CA LEU A 154 -16.43 -13.28 -7.00
C LEU A 154 -16.53 -14.05 -5.67
N ILE A 155 -15.70 -15.07 -5.49
CA ILE A 155 -15.49 -15.73 -4.19
C ILE A 155 -14.08 -15.40 -3.70
N VAL A 156 -14.00 -14.84 -2.50
CA VAL A 156 -12.71 -14.53 -1.85
C VAL A 156 -12.30 -15.70 -0.96
N ALA A 157 -11.16 -16.31 -1.28
CA ALA A 157 -10.51 -17.31 -0.43
C ALA A 157 -9.35 -16.65 0.31
N GLY A 158 -9.57 -16.23 1.56
CA GLY A 158 -8.53 -15.63 2.39
C GLY A 158 -9.02 -15.31 3.80
N ALA A 159 -8.14 -15.38 4.78
CA ALA A 159 -8.43 -15.04 6.17
C ALA A 159 -7.20 -14.44 6.85
N SER A 160 -7.44 -13.54 7.81
CA SER A 160 -6.39 -12.96 8.64
C SER A 160 -6.04 -13.82 9.86
N ALA A 161 -6.99 -14.61 10.36
CA ALA A 161 -6.87 -15.39 11.59
C ALA A 161 -7.53 -16.77 11.45
N TYR A 162 -7.06 -17.55 10.47
CA TYR A 162 -7.49 -18.93 10.27
C TYR A 162 -6.26 -19.84 10.33
N ALA A 163 -6.25 -20.79 11.26
CA ALA A 163 -5.08 -21.61 11.56
C ALA A 163 -4.96 -22.85 10.66
N HIS A 164 -5.97 -23.14 9.84
CA HIS A 164 -5.99 -24.29 8.94
C HIS A 164 -5.73 -23.88 7.49
N LEU A 165 -5.32 -24.86 6.69
CA LEU A 165 -5.19 -24.69 5.24
C LEU A 165 -6.57 -24.64 4.59
N TYR A 166 -6.69 -23.85 3.54
CA TYR A 166 -7.88 -23.79 2.70
C TYR A 166 -7.94 -25.00 1.76
N ASP A 167 -9.16 -25.48 1.51
CA ASP A 167 -9.41 -26.50 0.48
C ASP A 167 -9.78 -25.78 -0.84
N TYR A 168 -8.75 -25.47 -1.62
CA TYR A 168 -8.92 -24.80 -2.91
C TYR A 168 -9.65 -25.65 -3.94
N ALA A 169 -9.59 -26.97 -3.84
CA ALA A 169 -10.31 -27.85 -4.75
C ALA A 169 -11.82 -27.72 -4.53
N HIS A 170 -12.27 -27.70 -3.27
CA HIS A 170 -13.68 -27.46 -2.94
C HIS A 170 -14.14 -26.05 -3.33
N ILE A 171 -13.35 -25.02 -3.05
CA ILE A 171 -13.70 -23.63 -3.44
C ILE A 171 -13.76 -23.50 -4.96
N ARG A 172 -12.83 -24.13 -5.69
CA ARG A 172 -12.84 -24.16 -7.14
C ARG A 172 -14.07 -24.83 -7.70
N LYS A 173 -14.47 -25.96 -7.12
CA LYS A 173 -15.70 -26.67 -7.50
C LYS A 173 -16.95 -25.80 -7.27
N ALA A 174 -17.04 -25.12 -6.13
CA ALA A 174 -18.13 -24.21 -5.84
C ALA A 174 -18.10 -22.93 -6.72
N GLY A 175 -16.95 -22.67 -7.35
CA GLY A 175 -16.64 -21.47 -8.12
C GLY A 175 -16.35 -21.69 -9.60
N GLU A 176 -16.69 -22.84 -10.20
CA GLU A 176 -16.32 -23.14 -11.60
C GLU A 176 -16.85 -22.10 -12.60
N ASP A 177 -17.99 -21.47 -12.30
CA ASP A 177 -18.60 -20.39 -13.09
C ASP A 177 -18.23 -18.97 -12.61
N PHE A 178 -17.40 -18.84 -11.56
CA PHE A 178 -17.14 -17.58 -10.87
C PHE A 178 -15.64 -17.22 -10.84
N ILE A 179 -15.35 -15.93 -10.67
CA ILE A 179 -13.97 -15.50 -10.47
C ILE A 179 -13.58 -15.84 -9.03
N ILE A 180 -12.50 -16.59 -8.86
CA ILE A 180 -11.95 -16.91 -7.55
C ILE A 180 -10.80 -15.96 -7.29
N TYR A 181 -10.97 -15.08 -6.31
CA TYR A 181 -9.90 -14.21 -5.86
C TYR A 181 -9.26 -14.81 -4.63
N HIS A 182 -8.00 -15.19 -4.78
CA HIS A 182 -7.24 -15.74 -3.68
C HIS A 182 -6.46 -14.63 -2.98
N SER A 183 -6.93 -14.24 -1.80
CA SER A 183 -6.29 -13.23 -0.98
C SER A 183 -5.39 -13.91 0.04
N ILE A 184 -4.16 -14.24 -0.35
CA ILE A 184 -3.15 -14.72 0.58
C ILE A 184 -2.58 -13.51 1.32
N LYS A 185 -2.96 -13.32 2.58
CA LYS A 185 -2.15 -12.53 3.49
C LYS A 185 -0.98 -13.42 3.92
N LEU A 186 0.13 -13.33 3.18
CA LEU A 186 1.32 -14.15 3.38
C LEU A 186 2.01 -13.72 4.67
N VAL A 187 1.50 -14.24 5.77
CA VAL A 187 1.85 -13.77 7.09
C VAL A 187 2.13 -14.94 8.04
N VAL A 188 1.52 -16.12 7.81
CA VAL A 188 1.68 -17.29 8.70
C VAL A 188 2.17 -18.56 7.98
N LEU A 189 2.03 -18.67 6.65
CA LEU A 189 2.24 -19.94 5.93
C LEU A 189 3.58 -20.05 5.19
N ALA A 190 4.53 -19.13 5.40
CA ALA A 190 5.90 -19.35 4.93
C ALA A 190 6.57 -20.37 5.85
N ARG A 191 6.28 -21.67 5.65
CA ARG A 191 7.09 -22.74 6.22
C ARG A 191 8.48 -22.62 5.61
N LEU A 192 9.46 -22.22 6.41
CA LEU A 192 10.88 -22.33 6.09
C LEU A 192 11.25 -23.82 6.09
N ASP A 193 10.88 -24.55 5.04
CA ASP A 193 11.60 -25.77 4.68
C ASP A 193 12.74 -25.30 3.74
N ASP A 194 13.98 -25.57 4.12
CA ASP A 194 15.23 -25.05 3.53
C ASP A 194 15.28 -25.08 1.98
N ASN A 195 14.77 -24.02 1.33
CA ASN A 195 14.67 -23.77 -0.12
C ASN A 195 13.29 -24.01 -0.81
N LYS A 196 12.18 -24.08 -0.08
CA LYS A 196 10.84 -24.16 -0.70
C LYS A 196 9.84 -23.22 -0.05
N VAL A 197 9.36 -22.25 -0.82
CA VAL A 197 8.11 -21.54 -0.50
C VAL A 197 6.99 -22.40 -1.09
N ASP A 198 6.47 -23.34 -0.31
CA ASP A 198 5.32 -24.14 -0.72
C ASP A 198 4.03 -23.32 -0.49
N CYS A 199 3.52 -22.74 -1.57
CA CYS A 199 2.14 -22.29 -1.67
C CYS A 199 1.37 -23.37 -2.44
N PHE A 200 0.60 -24.18 -1.72
CA PHE A 200 -0.39 -25.06 -2.33
C PHE A 200 -1.71 -24.32 -2.50
#